data_AF-A0A4Y2GAI2-F1
#
_entry.id   AF-A0A4Y2GAI2-F1
#
_cell.length_a   1.000
_cell.length_b   1.000
_cell.length_c   1.000
_cell.angle_alpha   90.00
_cell.angle_beta   90.00
_cell.angle_gamma   90.00
#
_symmetry.space_group_name_H-M   'P 1'
#
loop_
_entity.id
_entity.type
_entity.pdbx_description
1 polymer ?
#
loop_
_entity_poly.entity_id
_entity_poly.type
_entity_poly.pdbx_seq_one_letter_code
_entity_poly.pdbx_strand_id
1 'polypeptide(L)'
;MRKRSKSSLFSEFTPTKIDAVQGKNNFVVMSGGHLLYKVVWQRNMNFGDIAKSYLTYLQTHYGSNVAVVFDGYPSDVTRNSTKSAEHI
;
A
#
# COMPACT_ATOMS: atom_id res chain seq x y z
N MET A 1 8.44 17.06 12.00
CA MET A 1 7.99 15.84 11.30
C MET A 1 9.09 14.78 11.38
N ARG A 2 8.92 13.69 12.15
CA ARG A 2 9.99 12.68 12.37
C ARG A 2 10.06 11.73 11.17
N LYS A 3 11.07 11.89 10.31
CA LYS A 3 11.36 10.92 9.24
C LYS A 3 11.88 9.63 9.88
N ARG A 4 11.05 8.59 9.96
CA ARG A 4 11.55 7.24 10.23
C ARG A 4 11.97 6.63 8.90
N SER A 5 13.26 6.39 8.71
CA SER A 5 13.74 5.50 7.65
C SER A 5 13.06 4.15 7.85
N LYS A 6 12.31 3.72 6.85
CA LYS A 6 11.40 2.56 6.94
C LYS A 6 12.15 1.21 7.07
N SER A 7 13.43 1.18 6.72
CA SER A 7 14.30 0.01 6.83
C SER A 7 15.72 0.42 7.19
N SER A 8 16.46 -0.49 7.85
CA SER A 8 17.90 -0.37 8.10
C SER A 8 18.70 -0.27 6.79
N LEU A 9 18.18 -0.87 5.72
CA LEU A 9 18.77 -0.88 4.39
C LEU A 9 18.52 0.42 3.60
N PHE A 10 17.80 1.41 4.16
CA PHE A 10 17.49 2.65 3.43
C PHE A 10 18.74 3.36 2.88
N SER A 11 19.85 3.33 3.63
CA SER A 11 21.13 3.90 3.20
C SER A 11 21.87 3.07 2.15
N GLU A 12 21.50 1.81 1.97
CA GLU A 12 22.11 0.92 0.97
C GLU A 12 21.45 1.08 -0.41
N PHE A 13 20.25 1.66 -0.48
CA PHE A 13 19.63 1.97 -1.75
C PHE A 13 20.22 3.25 -2.34
N THR A 14 20.81 3.14 -3.52
CA THR A 14 21.15 4.31 -4.33
C THR A 14 19.86 4.91 -4.90
N PRO A 15 19.56 6.20 -4.66
CA PRO A 15 18.40 6.85 -5.26
C PRO A 15 18.57 6.89 -6.79
N THR A 16 17.82 6.05 -7.50
CA THR A 16 17.79 6.10 -8.96
C THR A 16 17.04 7.35 -9.40
N LYS A 17 17.69 8.20 -10.20
CA LYS A 17 16.98 9.24 -10.96
C LYS A 17 16.06 8.51 -11.92
N ILE A 18 14.75 8.69 -11.76
CA ILE A 18 13.77 8.20 -12.74
C ILE A 18 13.92 9.11 -13.97
N ASP A 19 14.95 8.89 -14.77
CA ASP A 19 14.96 9.34 -16.15
C ASP A 19 13.96 8.41 -16.84
N ALA A 20 12.76 8.93 -17.08
CA ALA A 20 11.63 8.20 -17.63
C ALA A 20 11.89 7.78 -19.09
N VAL A 21 12.86 6.89 -19.32
CA VAL A 21 12.74 5.95 -20.42
C VAL A 21 11.87 4.84 -19.88
N GLN A 22 10.57 5.02 -20.07
CA GLN A 22 9.50 4.08 -19.77
C GLN A 22 9.85 2.71 -20.35
N GLY A 23 10.53 1.89 -19.55
CA GLY A 23 10.70 0.46 -19.81
C GLY A 23 9.30 -0.13 -19.95
N LYS A 24 9.10 -0.97 -20.97
CA LYS A 24 7.80 -1.46 -21.46
C LYS A 24 6.82 -2.01 -20.40
N ASN A 25 7.23 -2.21 -19.15
CA ASN A 25 6.38 -2.66 -18.05
C ASN A 25 6.53 -1.72 -16.84
N ASN A 26 5.78 -0.61 -16.84
CA ASN A 26 5.66 0.23 -15.66
C ASN A 26 4.87 -0.51 -14.58
N PHE A 27 5.52 -0.83 -13.46
CA PHE A 27 4.89 -1.45 -12.31
C PHE A 27 4.71 -0.42 -11.19
N VAL A 28 3.47 -0.22 -10.75
CA VAL A 28 3.14 0.78 -9.72
C VAL A 28 3.08 0.08 -8.36
N VAL A 29 3.85 0.58 -7.39
CA VAL A 29 3.77 0.11 -6.00
C VAL A 29 3.03 1.13 -5.17
N MET A 30 1.91 0.73 -4.55
CA MET A 30 1.08 1.57 -3.71
C MET A 30 1.10 1.08 -2.26
N SER A 31 1.09 2.01 -1.30
CA SER A 31 0.89 1.65 0.11
C SER A 31 -0.59 1.38 0.38
N GLY A 32 -0.90 0.28 1.06
CA GLY A 32 -2.27 -0.06 1.45
C GLY A 32 -2.96 1.02 2.29
N GLY A 33 -2.19 1.73 3.12
CA GLY A 33 -2.72 2.89 3.87
C GLY A 33 -3.21 4.02 2.97
N HIS A 34 -2.58 4.26 1.81
CA HIS A 34 -3.07 5.24 0.84
C HIS A 34 -4.41 4.82 0.24
N LEU A 35 -4.55 3.52 -0.02
CA LEU A 35 -5.74 2.95 -0.62
C LEU A 35 -6.96 3.07 0.32
N LEU A 36 -6.76 2.86 1.64
CA LEU A 36 -7.79 3.05 2.67
C LEU A 36 -8.39 4.47 2.67
N TYR A 37 -7.58 5.50 2.41
CA TYR A 37 -8.07 6.88 2.32
C TYR A 37 -8.77 7.22 1.00
N LYS A 38 -8.50 6.45 -0.06
CA LYS A 38 -8.98 6.75 -1.41
C LYS A 38 -10.33 6.12 -1.73
N VAL A 39 -10.60 4.93 -1.21
CA VAL A 39 -11.85 4.22 -1.49
C VAL A 39 -12.82 4.40 -0.33
N VAL A 40 -13.94 5.07 -0.60
CA VAL A 40 -14.98 5.31 0.39
C VAL A 40 -15.84 4.05 0.54
N TRP A 41 -15.89 3.49 1.75
CA TRP A 41 -16.75 2.36 2.07
C TRP A 41 -18.17 2.81 2.39
N GLN A 42 -19.16 2.11 1.86
CA GLN A 42 -20.55 2.26 2.26
C GLN A 42 -20.82 1.45 3.54
N ARG A 43 -21.82 1.86 4.31
CA ARG A 43 -22.27 1.08 5.47
C ARG A 43 -22.79 -0.29 5.01
N ASN A 44 -22.54 -1.32 5.81
CA ASN A 44 -22.96 -2.71 5.59
C ASN A 44 -22.33 -3.43 4.38
N MET A 45 -21.20 -2.94 3.86
CA MET A 45 -20.41 -3.71 2.90
C MET A 45 -19.73 -4.89 3.60
N ASN A 46 -19.77 -6.08 2.98
CA ASN A 46 -18.95 -7.19 3.45
C ASN A 46 -17.50 -7.03 2.95
N PHE A 47 -16.59 -7.84 3.50
CA PHE A 47 -15.19 -7.82 3.13
C PHE A 47 -14.95 -8.02 1.62
N GLY A 48 -15.72 -8.90 0.98
CA GLY A 48 -15.60 -9.17 -0.46
C GLY A 48 -15.97 -7.94 -1.31
N ASP A 49 -17.03 -7.22 -0.93
CA ASP A 49 -17.43 -5.99 -1.63
C ASP A 49 -16.40 -4.87 -1.44
N ILE A 50 -15.82 -4.77 -0.26
CA ILE A 50 -14.70 -3.86 0.03
C ILE A 50 -13.49 -4.21 -0.84
N ALA A 51 -13.08 -5.48 -0.89
CA ALA A 51 -11.96 -5.93 -1.72
C ALA A 51 -12.20 -5.66 -3.22
N LYS A 52 -13.43 -5.88 -3.70
CA LYS A 52 -13.82 -5.54 -5.08
C LYS A 52 -13.71 -4.05 -5.37
N SER A 53 -14.20 -3.19 -4.46
CA SER A 53 -14.10 -1.73 -4.63
C SER A 53 -12.65 -1.26 -4.75
N TYR A 54 -11.75 -1.88 -3.98
CA TYR A 54 -10.32 -1.64 -4.09
C TYR A 54 -9.73 -2.07 -5.42
N LEU A 55 -10.07 -3.28 -5.87
CA LEU A 55 -9.63 -3.79 -7.16
C LEU A 55 -10.11 -2.89 -8.31
N THR A 56 -11.38 -2.50 -8.31
CA THR A 56 -11.94 -1.59 -9.31
C THR A 56 -11.20 -0.25 -9.31
N TYR A 57 -10.97 0.34 -8.14
CA TYR A 57 -10.21 1.59 -8.04
C TYR A 57 -8.80 1.46 -8.65
N LEU A 58 -8.07 0.41 -8.30
CA LEU A 58 -6.71 0.18 -8.82
C LEU A 58 -6.71 -0.02 -10.33
N GLN A 59 -7.63 -0.83 -10.85
CA GLN A 59 -7.75 -1.08 -12.28
C GLN A 59 -8.10 0.18 -13.06
N THR A 60 -9.05 0.99 -12.57
CA THR A 60 -9.47 2.23 -13.25
C THR A 60 -8.38 3.30 -13.26
N HIS A 61 -7.61 3.43 -12.17
CA HIS A 61 -6.64 4.52 -12.03
C HIS A 61 -5.21 4.16 -12.46
N TYR A 62 -4.84 2.89 -12.39
CA TYR A 62 -3.44 2.45 -12.56
C TYR A 62 -3.28 1.24 -13.49
N GLY A 63 -4.39 0.62 -13.92
CA GLY A 63 -4.37 -0.57 -14.77
C GLY A 63 -4.03 -1.86 -14.01
N SER A 64 -3.54 -2.87 -14.72
CA SER A 64 -3.28 -4.22 -14.18
C SER A 64 -1.93 -4.39 -13.50
N ASN A 65 -0.98 -3.46 -13.72
CA ASN A 65 0.41 -3.61 -13.28
C ASN A 65 0.65 -2.88 -11.96
N VAL A 66 -0.06 -3.30 -10.92
CA VAL A 66 -0.01 -2.66 -9.59
C VAL A 66 0.22 -3.69 -8.50
N ALA A 67 1.15 -3.40 -7.59
CA ALA A 67 1.23 -4.09 -6.30
C ALA A 67 0.81 -3.15 -5.17
N VAL A 68 0.02 -3.70 -4.24
CA VAL A 68 -0.36 -3.00 -3.00
C VAL A 68 0.35 -3.66 -1.83
N VAL A 69 1.06 -2.86 -1.03
CA VAL A 69 1.79 -3.33 0.15
C VAL A 69 1.12 -2.80 1.41
N PHE A 70 0.57 -3.72 2.21
CA PHE A 70 0.10 -3.45 3.57
C PHE A 70 1.25 -3.70 4.56
N ASP A 71 1.75 -2.62 5.16
CA ASP A 71 2.89 -2.63 6.10
C ASP A 71 2.44 -2.12 7.48
N GLY A 72 3.14 -2.54 8.53
CA GLY A 72 2.91 -2.15 9.92
C GLY A 72 2.03 -3.11 10.73
N TYR A 73 1.64 -4.25 10.15
CA TYR A 73 1.12 -5.37 10.92
C TYR A 73 2.29 -6.11 11.55
N PRO A 74 2.34 -6.25 12.88
CA PRO A 74 3.40 -7.00 13.53
C PRO A 74 3.25 -8.47 13.14
N SER A 75 4.35 -9.13 12.75
CA SER A 75 4.38 -10.57 12.51
C SER A 75 4.04 -11.36 13.78
N ASP A 76 4.42 -10.81 14.94
CA ASP A 76 4.10 -11.34 16.25
C ASP A 76 2.91 -10.58 16.84
N VAL A 77 1.79 -11.27 17.04
CA VAL A 77 0.54 -10.73 17.61
C VAL A 77 0.77 -10.10 19.00
N THR A 78 1.83 -10.49 19.69
CA THR A 78 2.23 -9.98 21.02
C THR A 78 2.90 -8.61 20.99
N ARG A 79 3.31 -8.12 19.82
CA ARG A 79 3.98 -6.82 19.71
C ARG A 79 2.95 -5.74 19.42
N ASN A 80 2.65 -4.94 20.44
CA ASN A 80 1.76 -3.77 20.38
C ASN A 80 2.22 -2.79 19.28
N SER A 81 1.67 -2.96 18.08
CA SER A 81 1.78 -2.05 16.97
C SER A 81 0.63 -1.06 17.05
N THR A 82 0.88 0.21 16.73
CA THR A 82 -0.19 1.21 16.63
C THR A 82 -1.26 0.85 15.59
N LYS A 83 -0.98 -0.14 14.73
CA LYS A 83 -1.91 -0.66 13.71
C LYS A 83 -2.65 -1.94 14.10
N SER A 84 -2.38 -2.53 15.28
CA SER A 84 -3.11 -3.72 15.74
C SER A 84 -4.62 -3.45 15.87
N ALA A 85 -5.04 -2.19 16.04
CA ALA A 85 -6.45 -1.79 16.07
C ALA A 85 -7.16 -1.84 14.70
N GLU A 86 -6.40 -1.95 13.59
CA GLU A 86 -6.94 -2.13 12.24
C GLU A 86 -7.22 -3.62 11.93
N HIS A 87 -6.93 -4.53 12.88
CA HIS A 87 -7.24 -5.94 12.82
C HIS A 87 -8.56 -6.20 13.55
N ILE A 88 -9.68 -5.92 12.88
CA ILE A 88 -11.05 -6.24 13.33
C ILE A 88 -11.55 -7.44 12.53
#